data_AF-A0A6L5DW93-F1
#
_entry.id   AF-A0A6L5DW93-F1
#
_cell.length_a   1.000
_cell.length_b   1.000
_cell.length_c   1.000
_cell.angle_alpha   90.00
_cell.angle_beta   90.00
_cell.angle_gamma   90.00
#
_symmetry.space_group_name_H-M   'P 1'
#
loop_
_entity.id
_entity.type
_entity.pdbx_description
1 polymer ?
#
loop_
_entity_poly.entity_id
_entity_poly.type
_entity_poly.pdbx_seq_one_letter_code
_entity_poly.pdbx_strand_id
1 'polypeptide(L)'
;MNRELLEEVINKHFKRLKLKYCNGNKPDNDGYTGEDVFQENILYLIQYPELQKCKETEEDYLRYIEFYLSKKKKRKEKKKKIKIDTRSELSNLEAAYDAESGILKEHFQKKLNKASSETLIIIETYLSSKNKTIAANKLGISRFSFSRRLNFAIKQLKEIE
;
A
#
# COMPACT_ATOMS: atom_id res chain seq x y z
N MET A 1 6.77 -24.21 -17.69
CA MET A 1 6.14 -24.01 -16.36
C MET A 1 4.71 -23.57 -16.62
N ASN A 2 3.72 -24.34 -16.14
CA ASN A 2 2.32 -24.23 -16.58
C ASN A 2 1.57 -23.08 -15.92
N ARG A 3 1.86 -21.85 -16.38
CA ARG A 3 1.00 -20.68 -16.16
C ARG A 3 -0.47 -20.99 -16.49
N GLU A 4 -0.68 -21.75 -17.56
CA GLU A 4 -2.00 -22.18 -18.04
C GLU A 4 -2.76 -22.99 -16.97
N LEU A 5 -2.10 -23.94 -16.31
CA LEU A 5 -2.72 -24.78 -15.27
C LEU A 5 -3.11 -23.96 -14.03
N LEU A 6 -2.27 -22.99 -13.65
CA LEU A 6 -2.59 -22.07 -12.55
C LEU A 6 -3.80 -21.20 -12.87
N GLU A 7 -3.85 -20.60 -14.06
CA GLU A 7 -4.98 -19.79 -14.53
C GLU A 7 -6.25 -20.64 -14.58
N GLU A 8 -6.17 -21.89 -15.03
CA GLU A 8 -7.28 -22.85 -15.03
C GLU A 8 -7.79 -23.15 -13.61
N VAL A 9 -6.89 -23.45 -12.66
CA VAL A 9 -7.25 -23.69 -11.25
C VAL A 9 -7.92 -22.45 -10.65
N ILE A 10 -7.38 -21.26 -10.91
CA ILE A 10 -7.94 -20.00 -10.42
C ILE A 10 -9.34 -19.79 -10.98
N ASN A 11 -9.53 -19.94 -12.29
CA ASN A 11 -10.82 -19.74 -12.95
C ASN A 11 -11.86 -20.75 -12.45
N LYS A 12 -11.47 -22.02 -12.31
CA LYS A 12 -12.32 -23.11 -11.80
C LYS A 12 -12.79 -22.86 -10.36
N HIS A 13 -11.91 -22.36 -9.49
CA HIS A 13 -12.20 -22.16 -8.07
C HIS A 13 -12.53 -20.70 -7.69
N PHE A 14 -12.60 -19.79 -8.67
CA PHE A 14 -12.69 -18.34 -8.43
C PHE A 14 -13.86 -17.95 -7.53
N LYS A 15 -15.07 -18.44 -7.84
CA LYS A 15 -16.29 -18.14 -7.05
C LYS A 15 -16.15 -18.61 -5.60
N ARG A 16 -15.59 -19.80 -5.39
CA ARG A 16 -15.38 -20.40 -4.06
C ARG A 16 -14.37 -19.59 -3.25
N LEU A 17 -13.24 -19.25 -3.87
CA LEU A 17 -12.19 -18.46 -3.25
C LEU A 17 -12.69 -17.04 -2.94
N LYS A 18 -13.37 -16.38 -3.88
CA LYS A 18 -14.00 -15.07 -3.67
C LYS A 18 -14.94 -15.11 -2.47
N LEU A 19 -15.87 -16.06 -2.40
CA LEU A 19 -16.79 -16.19 -1.27
C LEU A 19 -16.05 -16.43 0.06
N LYS A 20 -15.04 -17.31 0.08
CA LYS A 20 -14.27 -17.66 1.30
C LYS A 20 -13.40 -16.51 1.81
N TYR A 21 -12.86 -15.66 0.94
CA TYR A 21 -11.89 -14.63 1.31
C TYR A 21 -12.45 -13.20 1.29
N CYS A 22 -13.58 -12.96 0.61
CA CYS A 22 -14.25 -11.66 0.56
C CYS A 22 -15.42 -11.55 1.55
N ASN A 23 -16.12 -12.65 1.89
CA ASN A 23 -17.20 -12.59 2.88
C ASN A 23 -16.63 -12.34 4.29
N GLY A 24 -17.13 -11.29 4.94
CA GLY A 24 -16.76 -10.90 6.30
C GLY A 24 -15.79 -9.72 6.40
N ASN A 25 -15.26 -9.19 5.29
CA ASN A 25 -14.50 -7.95 5.32
C ASN A 25 -15.46 -6.77 5.13
N LYS A 26 -15.75 -6.03 6.21
CA LYS A 26 -16.28 -4.68 6.08
C LYS A 26 -15.29 -3.87 5.21
N PRO A 27 -15.77 -2.98 4.33
CA PRO A 27 -14.88 -2.10 3.60
C PRO A 27 -13.94 -1.40 4.59
N ASP A 28 -12.64 -1.38 4.28
CA ASP A 28 -11.71 -0.55 5.06
C ASP A 28 -12.17 0.92 4.94
N ASN A 29 -11.83 1.77 5.92
CA ASN A 29 -12.21 3.19 5.96
C ASN A 29 -11.77 4.01 4.71
N ASP A 30 -11.01 3.40 3.81
CA ASP A 30 -10.51 3.95 2.54
C ASP A 30 -11.34 3.52 1.31
N GLY A 31 -12.44 2.78 1.49
CA GLY A 31 -13.35 2.37 0.40
C GLY A 31 -12.95 1.08 -0.33
N TYR A 32 -11.90 0.37 0.11
CA TYR A 32 -11.49 -0.91 -0.48
C TYR A 32 -12.36 -2.05 0.02
N THR A 33 -12.89 -2.83 -0.92
CA THR A 33 -13.68 -4.03 -0.61
C THR A 33 -12.78 -5.25 -0.42
N GLY A 34 -13.30 -6.29 0.25
CA GLY A 34 -12.64 -7.59 0.30
C GLY A 34 -12.38 -8.19 -1.10
N GLU A 35 -13.17 -7.79 -2.09
CA GLU A 35 -13.04 -8.20 -3.48
C GLU A 35 -11.85 -7.58 -4.18
N ASP A 36 -11.58 -6.28 -3.99
CA ASP A 36 -10.42 -5.60 -4.58
C ASP A 36 -9.11 -6.26 -4.12
N VAL A 37 -9.04 -6.56 -2.83
CA VAL A 37 -7.88 -7.23 -2.21
C VAL A 37 -7.74 -8.66 -2.73
N PHE A 38 -8.84 -9.35 -2.97
CA PHE A 38 -8.82 -10.71 -3.52
C PHE A 38 -8.29 -10.70 -4.96
N GLN A 39 -8.83 -9.85 -5.82
CA GLN A 39 -8.42 -9.72 -7.22
C GLN A 39 -6.93 -9.37 -7.35
N GLU A 40 -6.42 -8.43 -6.54
CA GLU A 40 -5.01 -8.03 -6.57
C GLU A 40 -4.06 -9.18 -6.19
N ASN A 41 -4.45 -10.03 -5.23
CA ASN A 41 -3.63 -11.18 -4.84
C ASN A 41 -3.71 -12.33 -5.86
N ILE A 42 -4.86 -12.52 -6.51
CA ILE A 42 -4.99 -13.48 -7.62
C ILE A 42 -4.12 -13.04 -8.81
N LEU A 43 -4.19 -11.76 -9.19
CA LEU A 43 -3.38 -11.21 -10.27
C LEU A 43 -1.88 -11.37 -10.01
N TYR A 44 -1.45 -11.11 -8.76
CA TYR A 44 -0.06 -11.31 -8.36
C TYR A 44 0.39 -12.78 -8.48
N LEU A 45 -0.47 -13.73 -8.12
CA LEU A 45 -0.15 -15.16 -8.25
C LEU A 45 0.05 -15.58 -9.71
N ILE A 46 -0.74 -15.01 -10.64
CA ILE A 46 -0.65 -15.25 -12.09
C ILE A 46 0.61 -14.60 -12.69
N GLN A 47 0.95 -13.39 -12.25
CA GLN A 47 2.08 -12.62 -12.78
C GLN A 47 3.45 -13.21 -12.40
N TYR A 48 3.54 -13.88 -11.25
CA TYR A 48 4.80 -14.41 -10.71
C TYR A 48 4.68 -15.92 -10.44
N PRO A 49 4.47 -16.75 -11.49
CA PRO A 49 4.28 -18.18 -11.32
C PRO A 49 5.54 -18.87 -10.75
N GLU A 50 6.73 -18.28 -10.90
CA GLU A 50 8.01 -18.79 -10.38
C GLU A 50 8.10 -18.83 -8.85
N LEU A 51 7.19 -18.12 -8.17
CA LEU A 51 7.09 -18.17 -6.71
C LEU A 51 6.43 -19.48 -6.22
N GLN A 52 5.91 -20.30 -7.13
CA GLN A 52 5.20 -21.54 -6.82
C GLN A 52 6.20 -22.69 -6.65
N LYS A 53 6.40 -23.10 -5.39
CA LYS A 53 7.20 -24.29 -5.02
C LYS A 53 6.33 -25.54 -4.86
N CYS A 54 5.32 -25.69 -5.71
CA CYS A 54 4.27 -26.70 -5.56
C CYS A 54 4.41 -27.80 -6.61
N LYS A 55 3.98 -29.02 -6.29
CA LYS A 55 3.92 -30.13 -7.25
C LYS A 55 2.85 -29.84 -8.31
N GLU A 56 2.98 -30.43 -9.49
CA GLU A 56 2.20 -30.11 -10.70
C GLU A 56 0.78 -30.70 -10.71
N THR A 57 0.01 -30.55 -9.63
CA THR A 57 -1.40 -31.01 -9.58
C THR A 57 -2.36 -29.85 -9.26
N GLU A 58 -3.61 -29.97 -9.71
CA GLU A 58 -4.66 -28.98 -9.42
C GLU A 58 -4.80 -28.70 -7.91
N GLU A 59 -4.76 -29.75 -7.09
CA GLU A 59 -4.90 -29.66 -5.63
C GLU A 59 -3.74 -28.93 -4.97
N ASP A 60 -2.53 -29.06 -5.51
CA ASP A 60 -1.35 -28.37 -5.02
C ASP A 60 -1.40 -26.87 -5.31
N TYR A 61 -1.84 -26.50 -6.52
CA TYR A 61 -2.11 -25.10 -6.87
C TYR A 61 -3.21 -24.50 -5.98
N LEU A 62 -4.30 -25.23 -5.76
CA LEU A 62 -5.39 -24.76 -4.92
C LEU A 62 -4.94 -24.56 -3.46
N ARG A 63 -4.18 -25.52 -2.90
CA ARG A 63 -3.59 -25.38 -1.55
C ARG A 63 -2.65 -24.19 -1.46
N TYR A 64 -1.84 -23.95 -2.49
CA TYR A 64 -0.95 -22.80 -2.54
C TYR A 64 -1.69 -21.47 -2.57
N ILE A 65 -2.72 -21.35 -3.43
CA ILE A 65 -3.57 -20.15 -3.51
C ILE A 65 -4.22 -19.88 -2.15
N GLU A 66 -4.80 -20.90 -1.52
CA GLU A 66 -5.44 -20.78 -0.20
C GLU A 66 -4.44 -20.39 0.91
N PHE A 67 -3.23 -20.97 0.89
CA PHE A 67 -2.14 -20.62 1.81
C PHE A 67 -1.69 -19.17 1.61
N TYR A 68 -1.49 -18.74 0.37
CA TYR A 68 -1.06 -17.38 0.03
C TYR A 68 -2.08 -16.34 0.50
N LEU A 69 -3.35 -16.55 0.18
CA LEU A 69 -4.46 -15.69 0.59
C LEU A 69 -4.60 -15.64 2.13
N SER A 70 -4.40 -16.76 2.83
CA SER A 70 -4.47 -16.81 4.31
C SER A 70 -3.28 -16.16 5.02
N LYS A 71 -2.05 -16.27 4.49
CA LYS A 71 -0.86 -15.64 5.08
C LYS A 71 -0.86 -14.12 4.88
N LYS A 72 -1.42 -13.60 3.78
CA LYS A 72 -1.64 -12.16 3.58
C LYS A 72 -2.68 -11.59 4.55
N LYS A 73 -3.75 -12.34 4.88
CA LYS A 73 -4.70 -11.96 5.94
C LYS A 73 -3.99 -11.81 7.29
N LYS A 74 -3.18 -12.79 7.68
CA LYS A 74 -2.36 -12.74 8.91
C LYS A 74 -1.24 -11.68 8.89
N ARG A 75 -0.68 -11.35 7.73
CA ARG A 75 0.29 -10.24 7.58
C ARG A 75 -0.38 -8.86 7.60
N LYS A 76 -1.61 -8.70 7.10
CA LYS A 76 -2.41 -7.47 7.31
C LYS A 76 -2.77 -7.30 8.79
N GLU A 77 -3.11 -8.38 9.49
CA GLU A 77 -3.35 -8.36 10.94
C GLU A 77 -2.07 -8.09 11.75
N LYS A 78 -0.93 -8.71 11.41
CA LYS A 78 0.37 -8.39 12.06
C LYS A 78 0.86 -6.98 11.74
N LYS A 79 0.60 -6.44 10.53
CA LYS A 79 0.91 -5.05 10.16
C LYS A 79 -0.02 -4.02 10.82
N LYS A 80 -1.07 -4.44 11.55
CA LYS A 80 -1.80 -3.54 12.45
C LYS A 80 -1.02 -3.19 13.72
N LYS A 81 0.15 -3.80 14.00
CA LYS A 81 0.95 -3.48 15.20
C LYS A 81 1.93 -2.32 15.07
N ILE A 82 2.12 -1.74 13.88
CA ILE A 82 2.76 -0.43 13.72
C ILE A 82 2.04 0.32 12.61
N LYS A 83 0.81 0.79 12.88
CA LYS A 83 0.26 1.91 12.11
C LYS A 83 1.03 3.13 12.58
N ILE A 84 1.98 3.62 11.78
CA ILE A 84 2.37 5.02 11.88
C ILE A 84 1.07 5.78 11.64
N ASP A 85 0.64 6.57 12.61
CA ASP A 85 -0.51 7.45 12.42
C ASP A 85 -0.10 8.56 11.46
N THR A 86 -0.12 8.23 10.17
CA THR A 86 0.23 9.15 9.08
C THR A 86 -0.65 10.38 9.09
N ARG A 87 -1.82 10.36 9.75
CA ARG A 87 -2.68 11.53 9.91
C ARG A 87 -2.10 12.50 10.93
N SER A 88 -1.68 12.00 12.10
CA SER A 88 -0.99 12.81 13.11
C SER A 88 0.32 13.40 12.57
N GLU A 89 1.09 12.60 11.84
CA GLU A 89 2.34 13.08 11.22
C GLU A 89 2.09 14.14 10.14
N LEU A 90 1.02 13.99 9.35
CA LEU A 90 0.63 15.01 8.37
C LEU A 90 0.32 16.34 9.03
N SER A 91 -0.44 16.31 10.13
CA SER A 91 -0.81 17.52 10.88
C SER A 91 0.42 18.20 11.48
N ASN A 92 1.39 17.43 11.96
CA ASN A 92 2.67 17.97 12.46
C ASN A 92 3.49 18.62 11.34
N LEU A 93 3.51 18.00 10.15
CA LEU A 93 4.19 18.55 8.97
C LEU A 93 3.53 19.84 8.48
N GLU A 94 2.20 19.87 8.43
CA GLU A 94 1.43 21.07 8.07
C GLU A 94 1.68 22.21 9.07
N ALA A 95 1.67 21.91 10.38
CA ALA A 95 1.96 22.91 11.42
C ALA A 95 3.41 23.42 11.35
N ALA A 96 4.38 22.54 11.08
CA ALA A 96 5.79 22.94 10.94
C ALA A 96 6.05 23.75 9.66
N TYR A 97 5.31 23.48 8.59
CA TYR A 97 5.38 24.21 7.33
C TYR A 97 4.76 25.61 7.44
N ASP A 98 3.61 25.73 8.12
CA ASP A 98 2.92 27.00 8.34
C ASP A 98 3.62 27.89 9.38
N ALA A 99 4.56 27.34 10.17
CA ALA A 99 5.30 28.11 11.16
C ALA A 99 6.18 29.19 10.51
N GLU A 100 6.03 30.45 10.93
CA GLU A 100 6.81 31.57 10.39
C GLU A 100 8.27 31.54 10.89
N SER A 101 8.49 31.15 12.15
CA SER A 101 9.82 30.95 12.75
C SER A 101 9.74 30.00 13.96
N GLY A 102 10.88 29.42 14.36
CA GLY A 102 10.99 28.61 15.59
C GLY A 102 11.59 27.22 15.40
N ILE A 103 11.82 26.56 16.53
CA ILE A 103 12.50 25.25 16.63
C ILE A 103 11.83 24.19 15.74
N LEU A 104 10.49 24.19 15.66
CA LEU A 104 9.73 23.26 14.83
C LEU A 104 10.06 23.43 13.33
N LYS A 105 10.13 24.68 12.84
CA LYS A 105 10.48 24.99 11.45
C LYS A 105 11.93 24.62 11.14
N GLU A 106 12.85 24.91 12.05
CA GLU A 106 14.27 24.56 11.88
C GLU A 106 14.51 23.05 11.84
N HIS A 107 13.89 22.30 12.76
CA HIS A 107 13.98 20.84 12.77
C HIS A 107 13.36 20.24 11.51
N PHE A 108 12.23 20.78 11.06
CA PHE A 108 11.58 20.35 9.83
C PHE A 108 12.44 20.61 8.59
N GLN A 109 13.02 21.80 8.47
CA GLN A 109 13.92 22.13 7.36
C GLN A 109 15.18 21.26 7.35
N LYS A 110 15.75 20.96 8.52
CA LYS A 110 16.89 20.02 8.63
C LYS A 110 16.54 18.62 8.14
N LYS A 111 15.32 18.12 8.43
CA LYS A 111 14.84 16.83 7.94
C LYS A 111 14.61 16.84 6.43
N LEU A 112 14.01 17.90 5.91
CA LEU A 112 13.83 18.08 4.46
C LEU A 112 15.17 18.09 3.71
N ASN A 113 16.18 18.78 4.24
CA ASN A 113 17.52 18.85 3.62
C ASN A 113 18.24 17.48 3.56
N LYS A 114 17.89 16.54 4.45
CA LYS A 114 18.42 15.16 4.47
C LYS A 114 17.57 14.19 3.65
N ALA A 115 16.40 14.61 3.18
CA ALA A 115 15.47 13.75 2.48
C ALA A 115 15.87 13.55 1.00
N SER A 116 15.41 12.46 0.38
CA SER A 116 15.63 12.25 -1.05
C SER A 116 14.87 13.30 -1.88
N SER A 117 15.33 13.57 -3.10
CA SER A 117 14.67 14.51 -4.01
C SER A 117 13.20 14.15 -4.27
N GLU A 118 12.88 12.85 -4.38
CA GLU A 118 11.50 12.40 -4.54
C GLU A 118 10.66 12.64 -3.26
N THR A 119 11.23 12.40 -2.08
CA THR A 119 10.60 12.68 -0.78
C THR A 119 10.28 14.17 -0.63
N LEU A 120 11.25 15.03 -0.94
CA LEU A 120 11.13 16.49 -0.92
C LEU A 120 9.99 16.95 -1.82
N ILE A 121 10.02 16.58 -3.10
CA ILE A 121 9.02 17.00 -4.09
C ILE A 121 7.61 16.60 -3.66
N ILE A 122 7.43 15.37 -3.16
CA ILE A 122 6.12 14.87 -2.74
C ILE A 122 5.60 15.63 -1.52
N ILE A 123 6.45 15.89 -0.53
CA ILE A 123 6.08 16.57 0.71
C ILE A 123 5.78 18.04 0.45
N GLU A 124 6.66 18.75 -0.26
CA GLU A 124 6.45 20.17 -0.61
C GLU A 124 5.21 20.37 -1.49
N THR A 125 5.01 19.51 -2.49
CA THR A 125 3.83 19.60 -3.35
C THR A 125 2.56 19.35 -2.56
N TYR A 126 2.57 18.40 -1.61
CA TYR A 126 1.45 18.18 -0.70
C TYR A 126 1.21 19.40 0.19
N LEU A 127 2.24 19.92 0.87
CA LEU A 127 2.11 21.03 1.81
C LEU A 127 1.64 22.33 1.12
N SER A 128 2.06 22.56 -0.13
CA SER A 128 1.60 23.71 -0.93
C SER A 128 0.12 23.66 -1.31
N SER A 129 -0.48 22.47 -1.39
CA SER A 129 -1.86 22.30 -1.87
C SER A 129 -2.83 21.85 -0.77
N LYS A 130 -2.31 21.25 0.30
CA LYS A 130 -3.04 20.55 1.38
C LYS A 130 -4.12 19.59 0.85
N ASN A 131 -3.95 19.12 -0.39
CA ASN A 131 -4.93 18.31 -1.10
C ASN A 131 -4.23 17.33 -2.03
N LYS A 132 -4.39 16.03 -1.74
CA LYS A 132 -3.73 14.94 -2.48
C LYS A 132 -4.11 14.90 -3.95
N THR A 133 -5.33 15.30 -4.31
CA THR A 133 -5.79 15.32 -5.71
C THR A 133 -5.09 16.43 -6.49
N ILE A 134 -5.02 17.63 -5.92
CA ILE A 134 -4.35 18.78 -6.55
C ILE A 134 -2.85 18.51 -6.67
N ALA A 135 -2.23 17.97 -5.62
CA ALA A 135 -0.80 17.63 -5.64
C ALA A 135 -0.48 16.54 -6.67
N ALA A 136 -1.32 15.51 -6.78
CA ALA A 136 -1.16 14.46 -7.79
C ALA A 136 -1.25 15.02 -9.22
N ASN A 137 -2.22 15.91 -9.46
CA ASN A 137 -2.37 16.57 -10.76
C ASN A 137 -1.16 17.46 -11.09
N LYS A 138 -0.61 18.20 -10.11
CA LYS A 138 0.61 19.01 -10.30
C LYS A 138 1.82 18.17 -10.73
N LEU A 139 1.93 16.94 -10.23
CA LEU A 139 3.02 16.02 -10.58
C LEU A 139 2.71 15.11 -11.77
N GLY A 140 1.53 15.23 -12.39
CA GLY A 140 1.13 14.39 -13.52
C GLY A 140 0.99 12.90 -13.16
N ILE A 141 0.67 12.57 -11.91
CA ILE A 141 0.50 11.19 -11.45
C ILE A 141 -0.90 10.94 -10.89
N SER A 142 -1.30 9.66 -10.80
CA SER A 142 -2.58 9.31 -10.18
C SER A 142 -2.61 9.67 -8.69
N ARG A 143 -3.78 10.04 -8.17
CA ARG A 143 -4.00 10.30 -6.73
C ARG A 143 -3.57 9.13 -5.84
N PHE A 144 -3.75 7.90 -6.32
CA PHE A 144 -3.34 6.70 -5.61
C PHE A 144 -1.81 6.59 -5.52
N SER A 145 -1.12 6.78 -6.65
CA SER A 145 0.35 6.81 -6.70
C SER A 145 0.91 7.90 -5.79
N PHE A 146 0.32 9.10 -5.82
CA PHE A 146 0.69 10.19 -4.93
C PHE A 146 0.49 9.81 -3.45
N SER A 147 -0.65 9.22 -3.09
CA SER A 147 -0.94 8.84 -1.70
C SER A 147 0.06 7.80 -1.16
N ARG A 148 0.49 6.85 -2.00
CA ARG A 148 1.54 5.89 -1.62
C ARG A 148 2.89 6.56 -1.43
N ARG A 149 3.29 7.42 -2.37
CA ARG A 149 4.55 8.16 -2.30
C ARG A 149 4.57 9.10 -1.09
N LEU A 150 3.46 9.75 -0.77
CA LEU A 150 3.30 10.60 0.40
C LEU A 150 3.46 9.82 1.71
N ASN A 151 2.78 8.68 1.85
CA ASN A 151 2.93 7.84 3.04
C ASN A 151 4.36 7.32 3.22
N PHE A 152 5.01 6.96 2.11
CA PHE A 152 6.41 6.56 2.14
C PHE A 152 7.33 7.72 2.52
N ALA A 153 7.10 8.91 1.96
CA ALA A 153 7.86 10.11 2.24
C ALA A 153 7.76 10.54 3.72
N ILE A 154 6.56 10.47 4.31
CA ILE A 154 6.33 10.70 5.75
C ILE A 154 7.13 9.71 6.60
N LYS A 155 7.13 8.42 6.22
CA LYS A 155 7.89 7.39 6.92
C LYS A 155 9.40 7.65 6.85
N GLN A 156 9.91 8.06 5.68
CA GLN A 156 11.32 8.43 5.53
C GLN A 156 11.70 9.65 6.36
N LEU A 157 10.87 10.71 6.35
CA LEU A 157 11.11 11.90 7.20
C LEU A 157 11.11 11.58 8.70
N LYS A 158 10.35 10.56 9.12
CA LYS A 158 10.34 10.08 10.50
C LYS A 158 11.61 9.30 10.86
N GLU A 159 12.14 8.51 9.93
CA GLU A 159 13.38 7.74 10.11
C GLU A 159 14.64 8.62 10.08
N ILE A 160 14.54 9.83 9.52
CA ILE A 160 15.57 10.86 9.63
C ILE A 160 15.49 11.48 11.03
N GLU A 161 16.40 11.11 11.92
CA GLU A 161 16.66 11.81 13.18
C GLU A 161 17.36 13.17 12.95
#